data_AF-A0A9J6BD45-F1
#
_entry.id   AF-A0A9J6BD45-F1
#
_cell.length_a   1.000
_cell.length_b   1.000
_cell.length_c   1.000
_cell.angle_alpha   90.00
_cell.angle_beta   90.00
_cell.angle_gamma   90.00
#
_symmetry.space_group_name_H-M   'P 1'
#
loop_
_entity.id
_entity.type
_entity.pdbx_description
1 polymer ?
#
loop_
_entity_poly.entity_id
_entity_poly.type
_entity_poly.pdbx_seq_one_letter_code
_entity_poly.pdbx_strand_id
1 'polypeptide(L)'
;MEKKSKNQAIRNECVQVIVRCRPQSNKEIAGAYKQVVEVYPNRGAIEIFNPNETTRENKKLFTYDAVYNSEATQQAIYDEVV
;
A
#
# COMPACT_ATOMS: atom_id res chain seq x y z
N MET A 1 3.54 17.66 -31.24
CA MET A 1 4.37 17.85 -30.03
C MET A 1 3.84 16.91 -28.97
N GLU A 2 4.55 15.84 -28.64
CA GLU A 2 4.26 15.06 -27.45
C GLU A 2 5.56 14.39 -27.00
N LYS A 3 6.26 15.03 -26.06
CA LYS A 3 7.47 14.46 -25.47
C LYS A 3 7.02 13.39 -24.48
N LYS A 4 7.03 12.11 -24.89
CA LYS A 4 7.02 10.99 -23.93
C LYS A 4 8.28 11.12 -23.08
N SER A 5 8.13 11.65 -21.87
CA SER A 5 9.20 11.71 -20.89
C SER A 5 9.58 10.27 -20.57
N LYS A 6 10.73 9.83 -21.09
CA LYS A 6 11.34 8.56 -20.66
C LYS A 6 11.66 8.77 -19.18
N ASN A 7 10.91 8.10 -18.32
CA ASN A 7 11.13 8.12 -16.88
C ASN A 7 12.50 7.48 -16.66
N GLN A 8 13.53 8.31 -16.64
CA GLN A 8 14.89 7.89 -16.35
C GLN A 8 14.85 7.42 -14.90
N ALA A 9 14.88 6.11 -14.69
CA ALA A 9 14.96 5.52 -13.36
C ALA A 9 16.14 6.19 -12.63
N ILE A 10 15.81 7.10 -11.72
CA ILE A 10 16.78 7.60 -10.76
C ILE A 10 17.23 6.35 -10.04
N ARG A 11 18.48 5.93 -10.26
CA ARG A 11 19.09 4.83 -9.51
C ARG A 11 19.23 5.34 -8.09
N ASN A 12 18.16 5.18 -7.32
CA ASN A 12 18.10 5.61 -5.94
C ASN A 12 18.94 4.61 -5.15
N GLU A 13 20.10 5.04 -4.70
CA GLU A 13 21.04 4.21 -3.94
C GLU A 13 20.53 3.94 -2.51
N CYS A 14 19.53 4.72 -2.08
CA CYS A 14 18.83 4.53 -0.83
C CYS A 14 18.05 3.21 -0.81
N VAL A 15 18.03 2.55 0.36
CA VAL A 15 17.19 1.38 0.60
C VAL A 15 15.74 1.72 0.32
N GLN A 16 15.13 1.02 -0.64
CA GLN A 16 13.71 1.15 -0.94
C GLN A 16 12.88 0.31 0.02
N VAL A 17 11.87 0.92 0.62
CA VAL A 17 10.94 0.27 1.55
C VAL A 17 9.55 0.30 0.95
N ILE A 18 8.97 -0.88 0.77
CA ILE A 18 7.70 -1.09 0.10
C ILE A 18 6.77 -1.87 1.01
N VAL A 19 5.48 -1.53 0.98
CA VAL A 19 4.44 -2.24 1.75
C VAL A 19 3.40 -2.85 0.81
N ARG A 20 3.04 -4.10 1.06
CA ARG A 20 1.92 -4.77 0.38
C ARG A 20 0.92 -5.29 1.41
N CYS A 21 -0.33 -4.88 1.26
CA CYS A 21 -1.44 -5.43 2.03
C CYS A 21 -2.17 -6.50 1.22
N ARG A 22 -2.24 -7.73 1.74
CA ARG A 22 -3.01 -8.81 1.11
C ARG A 22 -4.52 -8.62 1.36
N PRO A 23 -5.40 -9.21 0.53
CA PRO A 23 -6.80 -9.36 0.88
C PRO A 23 -6.99 -10.12 2.21
N GLN A 24 -8.10 -9.85 2.91
CA GLN A 24 -8.52 -10.67 4.04
C GLN A 24 -8.78 -12.11 3.57
N SER A 25 -8.31 -13.08 4.35
CA SER A 25 -8.52 -14.50 4.11
C SER A 25 -9.92 -14.91 4.50
N ASN A 26 -10.40 -16.03 3.96
CA ASN A 26 -11.72 -16.58 4.29
C ASN A 26 -11.91 -16.81 5.80
N LYS A 27 -10.84 -17.17 6.52
CA LYS A 27 -10.89 -17.35 7.98
C LYS A 27 -11.13 -16.03 8.71
N GLU A 28 -10.49 -14.95 8.26
CA GLU A 28 -10.66 -13.62 8.86
C GLU A 28 -12.05 -13.05 8.58
N ILE A 29 -12.57 -13.27 7.37
CA ILE A 29 -13.93 -12.88 6.99
C ILE A 29 -14.95 -13.68 7.81
N ALA A 30 -14.78 -15.01 7.92
CA ALA A 30 -15.66 -15.86 8.73
C ALA A 30 -15.64 -15.51 10.22
N GLY A 31 -14.49 -15.03 10.72
CA GLY A 31 -14.34 -14.51 12.08
C GLY A 31 -14.89 -13.10 12.30
N ALA A 32 -15.46 -12.46 11.27
CA ALA A 32 -15.95 -11.09 11.29
C ALA A 32 -14.90 -10.08 11.78
N TYR A 33 -13.62 -10.29 11.45
CA TYR A 33 -12.56 -9.37 11.84
C TYR A 33 -12.61 -8.08 11.02
N LYS A 34 -12.50 -6.94 11.71
CA LYS A 34 -12.48 -5.62 11.08
C LYS A 34 -11.20 -5.45 10.27
N GLN A 35 -11.33 -4.92 9.05
CA GLN A 35 -10.17 -4.38 8.32
C GLN A 35 -9.72 -3.07 8.99
N VAL A 36 -8.49 -3.06 9.46
CA VAL A 36 -7.87 -1.93 10.19
C VAL A 36 -6.73 -1.26 9.44
N VAL A 37 -6.45 -1.70 8.21
CA VAL A 37 -5.44 -1.10 7.35
C VAL A 37 -6.13 -0.55 6.10
N GLU A 38 -5.92 0.73 5.84
CA GLU A 38 -6.32 1.39 4.60
C GLU A 38 -5.05 1.75 3.83
N VAL A 39 -5.05 1.49 2.52
CA VAL A 39 -3.87 1.63 1.68
C VAL A 39 -4.16 2.65 0.59
N TYR A 40 -3.24 3.61 0.41
CA TYR A 40 -3.35 4.66 -0.58
C TYR A 40 -2.17 4.60 -1.56
N PRO A 41 -2.23 3.74 -2.60
CA PRO A 41 -1.14 3.59 -3.59
C PRO A 41 -0.72 4.91 -4.21
N ASN A 42 -1.68 5.75 -4.62
CA ASN A 42 -1.43 7.06 -5.22
C ASN A 42 -0.70 8.05 -4.30
N ARG A 43 -0.64 7.79 -2.98
CA ARG A 43 0.02 8.63 -1.98
C ARG A 43 1.28 7.98 -1.39
N GLY A 44 1.57 6.72 -1.74
CA GLY A 44 2.64 5.96 -1.09
C GLY A 44 2.40 5.80 0.42
N ALA A 45 1.15 5.74 0.88
CA ALA A 45 0.82 5.81 2.30
C ALA A 45 -0.15 4.73 2.78
N ILE A 46 -0.04 4.35 4.05
CA ILE A 46 -1.01 3.49 4.74
C ILE A 46 -1.52 4.17 6.01
N GLU A 47 -2.78 3.90 6.34
CA GLU A 47 -3.39 4.28 7.61
C GLU A 47 -3.77 3.04 8.40
N ILE A 48 -3.42 3.02 9.69
CA ILE A 48 -3.74 1.94 10.61
C ILE A 48 -4.68 2.46 11.70
N PHE A 49 -5.81 1.78 11.89
CA PHE A 49 -6.85 2.13 12.85
C PHE A 49 -6.80 1.22 14.09
N ASN A 50 -7.11 1.78 15.25
CA ASN A 50 -7.36 0.99 16.45
C ASN A 50 -8.77 0.37 16.37
N PRO A 51 -8.94 -0.96 16.38
CA PRO A 51 -10.26 -1.59 16.26
C PRO A 51 -11.20 -1.34 17.45
N ASN A 52 -10.64 -0.90 18.59
CA ASN A 52 -11.36 -0.60 19.83
C ASN A 52 -11.87 0.85 19.88
N GLU A 53 -11.38 1.72 18.99
CA GLU A 53 -11.86 3.10 18.90
C GLU A 53 -13.08 3.18 17.99
N THR A 54 -14.12 3.89 18.46
CA THR A 54 -15.35 4.10 17.71
C THR A 54 -15.16 5.14 16.60
N THR A 55 -14.31 6.14 16.84
CA THR A 55 -13.96 7.17 15.86
C THR A 55 -12.63 6.81 15.18
N ARG A 56 -12.55 6.95 13.85
CA ARG A 56 -11.32 6.70 13.08
C ARG A 56 -10.33 7.88 13.16
N GLU A 57 -10.41 8.67 14.23
CA GLU A 57 -9.71 9.95 14.35
C GLU A 57 -8.23 9.77 14.74
N ASN A 58 -7.89 8.79 15.59
CA ASN A 58 -6.50 8.52 15.98
C ASN A 58 -5.82 7.47 15.10
N LYS A 59 -5.97 7.59 13.78
CA LYS A 59 -5.29 6.71 12.83
C LYS A 59 -3.80 7.03 12.76
N LYS A 60 -2.96 6.00 12.63
CA LYS A 60 -1.52 6.16 12.41
C LYS A 60 -1.24 6.15 10.91
N LEU A 61 -0.63 7.22 10.41
CA LEU A 61 -0.25 7.39 9.01
C LEU A 61 1.25 7.07 8.83
N PHE A 62 1.57 6.24 7.85
CA PHE A 62 2.96 5.94 7.46
C PHE A 62 3.11 6.11 5.95
N THR A 63 4.28 6.57 5.52
CA THR A 63 4.63 6.76 4.11
C THR A 63 5.83 5.90 3.73
N TYR A 64 5.81 5.39 2.51
CA TYR A 64 6.80 4.47 1.95
C TYR A 64 7.09 4.84 0.49
N ASP A 65 8.10 4.22 -0.11
CA ASP A 65 8.45 4.46 -1.52
C ASP A 65 7.34 3.98 -2.46
N ALA A 66 6.70 2.85 -2.13
CA ALA A 66 5.51 2.36 -2.79
C ALA A 66 4.62 1.56 -1.82
N VAL A 67 3.30 1.61 -2.06
CA VAL A 67 2.34 0.80 -1.30
C VAL A 67 1.33 0.13 -2.23
N TYR A 68 1.01 -1.13 -1.93
CA TYR A 68 0.15 -1.97 -2.76
C TYR A 68 -1.03 -2.48 -1.95
N ASN A 69 -2.24 -2.31 -2.47
CA ASN A 69 -3.47 -2.77 -1.86
C ASN A 69 -3.76 -4.25 -2.22
N SER A 70 -4.92 -4.75 -1.76
CA SER A 70 -5.37 -6.12 -1.98
C SER A 70 -5.60 -6.49 -3.45
N GLU A 71 -5.77 -5.50 -4.32
CA GLU A 71 -6.05 -5.68 -5.75
C GLU A 71 -4.76 -5.78 -6.58
N ALA A 72 -3.60 -5.45 -5.99
CA ALA A 72 -2.32 -5.48 -6.67
C ALA A 72 -1.90 -6.91 -7.06
N THR A 73 -1.69 -7.10 -8.36
CA THR A 73 -1.27 -8.39 -8.93
C THR A 73 0.23 -8.62 -8.73
N GLN A 74 0.65 -9.88 -8.75
CA GLN A 74 2.07 -10.24 -8.70
C GLN A 74 2.86 -9.57 -9.83
N GLN A 75 2.29 -9.56 -11.04
CA GLN A 75 2.94 -9.01 -12.22
C GLN A 75 3.13 -7.50 -12.07
N ALA A 76 2.09 -6.77 -11.65
CA ALA A 76 2.18 -5.32 -11.47
C ALA A 76 3.26 -4.92 -10.45
N ILE A 77 3.38 -5.66 -9.34
CA ILE A 77 4.42 -5.40 -8.34
C ILE A 77 5.80 -5.73 -8.90
N TYR A 78 5.95 -6.85 -9.62
CA TYR A 78 7.23 -7.22 -10.23
C TYR A 78 7.70 -6.18 -11.23
N ASP A 79 6.82 -5.73 -12.14
CA ASP A 79 7.15 -4.78 -13.19
C ASP A 79 7.55 -3.39 -12.66
N GLU A 80 7.09 -3.02 -11.45
CA GLU A 80 7.39 -1.73 -10.82
C GLU A 80 8.62 -1.78 -9.90
N VAL A 81 8.89 -2.92 -9.27
CA VAL A 81 9.87 -3.03 -8.17
C VAL A 81 11.18 -3.72 -8.58
N VAL A 82 11.16 -4.60 -9.59
CA VAL A 82 12.31 -5.42 -10.00
C VAL A 82 12.90 -4.92 -11.31
#